data_AF-A0A9E4EPS1-F1
#
_entry.id   AF-A0A9E4EPS1-F1
#
_cell.length_a   1.000
_cell.length_b   1.000
_cell.length_c   1.000
_cell.angle_alpha   90.00
_cell.angle_beta   90.00
_cell.angle_gamma   90.00
#
_symmetry.space_group_name_H-M   'P 1'
#
loop_
_entity.id
_entity.type
_entity.pdbx_description
1 polymer ?
#
loop_
_entity_poly.entity_id
_entity_poly.type
_entity_poly.pdbx_seq_one_letter_code
_entity_poly.pdbx_strand_id
1 'polypeptide(L)'
;MTRFVAFVLLLAAVVVGIHMVVEPLYQSMDSGAGSLWDWINWLIALAVILGLVFSYQGKCAADASDGGVTREWVESCFHFFGFVALAMLFFWSWFDMWMEAYSSTADTTALVWLVIYVAVAVLCGSLGWKLWHADGGDE
;
A
#
# COMPACT_ATOMS: atom_id res chain seq x y z
N MET A 1 -6.92 -18.10 4.55
CA MET A 1 -6.54 -16.78 5.08
C MET A 1 -5.87 -15.92 4.00
N THR A 2 -4.99 -16.50 3.21
CA THR A 2 -4.27 -15.88 2.08
C THR A 2 -5.19 -15.14 1.08
N ARG A 3 -6.29 -15.77 0.65
CA ARG A 3 -7.26 -15.13 -0.26
C ARG A 3 -7.95 -13.89 0.30
N PHE A 4 -8.24 -13.86 1.59
CA PHE A 4 -8.83 -12.68 2.23
C PHE A 4 -7.83 -11.51 2.22
N VAL A 5 -6.57 -11.78 2.57
CA VAL A 5 -5.51 -10.77 2.54
C VAL A 5 -5.26 -10.28 1.11
N ALA A 6 -5.18 -11.20 0.15
CA ALA A 6 -5.07 -10.87 -1.26
C ALA A 6 -6.20 -9.94 -1.72
N PHE A 7 -7.45 -10.24 -1.33
CA PHE A 7 -8.61 -9.40 -1.62
C PHE A 7 -8.45 -7.99 -1.03
N VAL A 8 -8.07 -7.86 0.24
CA VAL A 8 -7.91 -6.55 0.90
C VAL A 8 -6.81 -5.71 0.21
N LEU A 9 -5.68 -6.34 -0.13
CA LEU A 9 -4.59 -5.66 -0.84
C LEU A 9 -5.01 -5.20 -2.24
N LEU A 10 -5.67 -6.07 -3.01
CA LEU A 10 -6.18 -5.73 -4.34
C LEU A 10 -7.26 -4.64 -4.27
N LEU A 11 -8.16 -4.71 -3.28
CA LEU A 11 -9.19 -3.70 -3.07
C LEU A 11 -8.54 -2.34 -2.78
N ALA A 12 -7.55 -2.27 -1.90
CA ALA A 12 -6.83 -1.03 -1.62
C ALA A 12 -6.14 -0.48 -2.88
N ALA A 13 -5.47 -1.32 -3.66
CA ALA A 13 -4.82 -0.92 -4.90
C ALA A 13 -5.82 -0.35 -5.92
N VAL A 14 -6.97 -1.00 -6.10
CA VAL A 14 -8.01 -0.56 -7.04
C VAL A 14 -8.69 0.74 -6.56
N VAL A 15 -9.09 0.82 -5.29
CA VAL A 15 -9.77 2.01 -4.74
C VAL A 15 -8.86 3.23 -4.86
N VAL A 16 -7.59 3.10 -4.45
CA VAL A 16 -6.61 4.19 -4.54
C VAL A 16 -6.29 4.53 -5.99
N GLY A 17 -6.10 3.54 -6.86
CA GLY A 17 -5.83 3.75 -8.29
C GLY A 17 -6.96 4.49 -8.99
N ILE A 18 -8.22 4.12 -8.74
CA ILE A 18 -9.39 4.82 -9.26
C ILE A 18 -9.44 6.25 -8.71
N HIS A 19 -9.24 6.43 -7.41
CA HIS A 19 -9.31 7.76 -6.80
C HIS A 19 -8.25 8.71 -7.35
N MET A 20 -7.03 8.24 -7.61
CA MET A 20 -5.98 9.05 -8.22
C MET A 20 -6.38 9.62 -9.59
N VAL A 21 -7.21 8.91 -10.35
CA VAL A 21 -7.69 9.33 -11.68
C VAL A 21 -8.96 10.19 -11.58
N VAL A 22 -9.85 9.85 -10.65
CA VAL A 22 -11.18 10.46 -10.52
C VAL A 22 -11.14 11.74 -9.68
N GLU A 23 -10.18 11.89 -8.78
CA GLU A 23 -10.04 13.04 -7.89
C GLU A 23 -10.08 14.42 -8.60
N PRO A 24 -9.35 14.64 -9.71
CA PRO A 24 -9.43 15.90 -10.43
C PRO A 24 -10.85 16.26 -10.92
N LEU A 25 -11.73 15.26 -11.09
CA LEU A 25 -13.09 15.47 -11.59
C LEU A 25 -14.03 16.01 -10.50
N TYR A 26 -13.84 15.63 -9.23
CA TYR A 26 -14.71 16.08 -8.14
C TYR A 26 -14.06 17.09 -7.19
N GLN A 27 -12.74 17.35 -7.26
CA GLN A 27 -12.14 18.49 -6.55
C GLN A 27 -12.71 19.85 -7.00
N SER A 28 -13.30 19.92 -8.19
CA SER A 28 -14.03 21.09 -8.70
C SER A 28 -15.45 21.23 -8.10
N MET A 29 -15.94 20.20 -7.41
CA MET A 29 -17.27 20.14 -6.83
C MET A 29 -17.13 20.25 -5.31
N ASP A 30 -17.41 21.44 -4.78
CA ASP A 30 -17.10 21.97 -3.44
C ASP A 30 -17.78 21.24 -2.24
N SER A 31 -18.08 19.95 -2.35
CA SER A 31 -18.92 19.22 -1.38
C SER A 31 -18.33 17.86 -0.98
N GLY A 32 -17.76 17.79 0.23
CA GLY A 32 -17.66 16.53 1.00
C GLY A 32 -16.44 15.62 0.75
N ALA A 33 -15.50 16.01 -0.13
CA ALA A 33 -14.36 15.16 -0.50
C ALA A 33 -13.47 14.69 0.68
N GLY A 34 -13.40 15.47 1.77
CA GLY A 34 -12.61 15.10 2.96
C GLY A 34 -13.09 13.82 3.65
N SER A 35 -14.40 13.56 3.67
CA SER A 35 -14.98 12.40 4.37
C SER A 35 -14.60 11.06 3.74
N LEU A 36 -14.36 11.01 2.43
CA LEU A 36 -14.07 9.76 1.70
C LEU A 36 -12.60 9.36 1.88
N TRP A 37 -11.71 10.35 1.89
CA TRP A 37 -10.27 10.14 2.11
C TRP A 37 -9.97 9.57 3.50
N ASP A 38 -10.76 9.91 4.53
CA ASP A 38 -10.62 9.30 5.85
C ASP A 38 -10.85 7.78 5.80
N TRP A 39 -11.91 7.33 5.13
CA TRP A 39 -12.18 5.89 4.95
C TRP A 39 -11.11 5.19 4.11
N ILE A 40 -10.63 5.84 3.06
CA ILE A 40 -9.55 5.32 2.22
C ILE A 40 -8.26 5.19 3.02
N ASN A 41 -7.93 6.15 3.88
CA ASN A 41 -6.75 6.08 4.74
C ASN A 41 -6.83 4.90 5.72
N TRP A 42 -7.99 4.62 6.31
CA TRP A 42 -8.18 3.41 7.11
C TRP A 42 -7.99 2.12 6.31
N LEU A 43 -8.48 2.07 5.06
CA LEU A 43 -8.25 0.95 4.16
C LEU A 43 -6.76 0.78 3.81
N ILE A 44 -6.07 1.89 3.50
CA ILE A 44 -4.62 1.90 3.25
C ILE A 44 -3.87 1.40 4.48
N ALA A 45 -4.20 1.88 5.67
CA ALA A 45 -3.57 1.47 6.92
C ALA A 45 -3.67 -0.05 7.14
N LEU A 46 -4.88 -0.60 6.96
CA LEU A 46 -5.11 -2.04 7.05
C LEU A 46 -4.30 -2.81 6.00
N ALA A 47 -4.32 -2.35 4.75
CA ALA A 47 -3.58 -2.97 3.65
C ALA A 47 -2.06 -2.94 3.89
N VAL A 48 -1.52 -1.83 4.39
CA VAL A 48 -0.09 -1.68 4.71
C VAL A 48 0.32 -2.64 5.84
N ILE A 49 -0.49 -2.76 6.89
CA ILE A 49 -0.21 -3.70 8.01
C ILE A 49 -0.20 -5.15 7.49
N LEU A 50 -1.22 -5.54 6.71
CA LEU A 50 -1.28 -6.88 6.13
C LEU A 50 -0.14 -7.14 5.15
N GLY A 51 0.19 -6.15 4.32
CA GLY A 51 1.29 -6.21 3.36
C GLY A 51 2.64 -6.38 4.04
N LEU A 52 2.90 -5.65 5.13
CA LEU A 52 4.09 -5.83 5.97
C LEU A 52 4.21 -7.25 6.52
N VAL A 53 3.13 -7.77 7.12
CA VAL A 53 3.14 -9.11 7.73
C VAL A 53 3.42 -10.19 6.68
N PHE A 54 2.71 -10.16 5.55
CA PHE A 54 2.85 -11.20 4.52
C PHE A 54 4.14 -11.05 3.70
N SER A 55 4.60 -9.83 3.44
CA SER A 55 5.90 -9.61 2.79
C SER A 55 7.06 -10.01 3.70
N TYR A 56 6.96 -9.80 5.01
CA TYR A 56 7.94 -10.27 5.99
C TYR A 56 8.01 -11.80 6.02
N GLN A 57 6.85 -12.48 6.07
CA GLN A 57 6.80 -13.95 5.99
C GLN A 57 7.44 -14.46 4.69
N GLY A 58 7.12 -13.83 3.55
CA GLY A 58 7.73 -14.17 2.26
C GLY A 58 9.25 -13.95 2.23
N LYS A 59 9.73 -12.88 2.87
CA LYS A 59 11.17 -12.58 3.02
C LYS A 59 11.88 -13.62 3.88
N CYS A 60 11.31 -13.98 5.03
CA CYS A 60 11.86 -15.03 5.89
C CYS A 60 11.94 -16.38 5.17
N ALA A 61 10.91 -16.73 4.38
CA ALA A 61 10.92 -17.96 3.59
C ALA A 61 12.03 -17.93 2.51
N ALA A 62 12.22 -16.79 1.83
CA ALA A 62 13.28 -16.64 0.84
C ALA A 62 14.69 -16.67 1.46
N ASP A 63 14.87 -16.09 2.65
CA ASP A 63 16.15 -16.11 3.38
C ASP A 63 16.53 -17.49 3.90
N ALA A 64 15.54 -18.35 4.16
CA ALA A 64 15.77 -19.74 4.56
C ALA A 64 16.16 -20.65 3.38
N SER A 65 16.11 -20.15 2.14
CA SER A 65 16.50 -20.93 0.97
C SER A 65 18.02 -20.84 0.74
N ASP A 66 18.68 -22.00 0.56
CA ASP A 66 20.14 -22.09 0.39
C ASP A 66 20.66 -21.55 -0.97
N GLY A 67 19.79 -20.96 -1.79
CA GLY A 67 20.01 -20.68 -3.23
C GLY A 67 20.75 -19.38 -3.57
N GLY A 68 21.21 -18.59 -2.60
CA GLY A 68 21.83 -17.30 -2.86
C GLY A 68 20.84 -16.24 -3.41
N VAL A 69 21.31 -15.30 -4.22
CA VAL A 69 20.47 -14.22 -4.78
C VAL A 69 19.64 -14.73 -5.95
N THR A 70 18.38 -15.08 -5.70
CA THR A 70 17.40 -15.52 -6.71
C THR A 70 16.42 -14.40 -7.06
N ARG A 71 15.61 -14.61 -8.11
CA ARG A 71 14.53 -13.69 -8.48
C ARG A 71 13.51 -13.56 -7.34
N GLU A 72 13.16 -14.70 -6.73
CA GLU A 72 12.20 -14.79 -5.63
C GLU A 72 12.72 -14.04 -4.40
N TRP A 73 14.03 -14.13 -4.14
CA TRP A 73 14.68 -13.37 -3.08
C TRP A 73 14.59 -11.86 -3.34
N VAL A 74 14.96 -11.40 -4.54
CA VAL A 74 14.87 -9.97 -4.91
C VAL A 74 13.43 -9.46 -4.84
N GLU A 75 12.47 -10.26 -5.29
CA GLU A 75 11.05 -9.92 -5.22
C GLU A 75 10.56 -9.82 -3.77
N SER A 76 10.97 -10.74 -2.90
CA SER A 76 10.63 -10.68 -1.47
C SER A 76 11.26 -9.46 -0.78
N CYS A 77 12.50 -9.10 -1.13
CA CYS A 77 13.16 -7.88 -0.69
C CYS A 77 12.39 -6.64 -1.12
N PHE A 78 12.01 -6.57 -2.40
CA PHE A 78 11.26 -5.45 -2.96
C PHE A 78 9.95 -5.23 -2.20
N HIS A 79 9.15 -6.28 -1.99
CA HIS A 79 7.89 -6.15 -1.27
C HIS A 79 8.13 -5.78 0.19
N PHE A 80 9.03 -6.46 0.90
CA PHE A 80 9.25 -6.20 2.32
C PHE A 80 9.76 -4.77 2.57
N PHE A 81 10.85 -4.37 1.92
CA PHE A 81 11.39 -3.03 2.10
C PHE A 81 10.48 -1.95 1.51
N GLY A 82 9.74 -2.26 0.43
CA GLY A 82 8.72 -1.39 -0.13
C GLY A 82 7.61 -1.11 0.87
N PHE A 83 7.06 -2.14 1.53
CA PHE A 83 6.05 -1.99 2.56
C PHE A 83 6.58 -1.29 3.83
N VAL A 84 7.85 -1.51 4.20
CA VAL A 84 8.49 -0.76 5.31
C VAL A 84 8.55 0.74 4.97
N ALA A 85 9.06 1.09 3.80
CA ALA A 85 9.13 2.49 3.36
C ALA A 85 7.74 3.13 3.26
N LEU A 86 6.78 2.42 2.67
CA LEU A 86 5.39 2.87 2.58
C LEU A 86 4.76 3.05 3.95
N ALA A 87 4.96 2.13 4.90
CA ALA A 87 4.42 2.26 6.24
C ALA A 87 4.99 3.48 6.97
N MET A 88 6.30 3.68 6.91
CA MET A 88 6.94 4.86 7.51
C MET A 88 6.38 6.15 6.92
N LEU A 89 6.30 6.25 5.58
CA LEU A 89 5.82 7.45 4.90
C LEU A 89 4.33 7.69 5.17
N PHE A 90 3.49 6.67 5.02
CA PHE A 90 2.05 6.77 5.20
C PHE A 90 1.67 7.11 6.64
N PHE A 91 2.15 6.35 7.64
CA PHE A 91 1.77 6.61 9.03
C PHE A 91 2.34 7.92 9.55
N TRP A 92 3.54 8.32 9.10
CA TRP A 92 4.03 9.67 9.37
C TRP A 92 3.06 10.70 8.82
N SER A 93 2.81 10.70 7.51
CA SER A 93 1.97 11.71 6.85
C SER A 93 0.54 11.73 7.40
N TRP A 94 -0.03 10.56 7.70
CA TRP A 94 -1.39 10.45 8.19
C TRP A 94 -1.52 10.93 9.63
N PHE A 95 -0.58 10.61 10.53
CA PHE A 95 -0.62 11.12 11.91
C PHE A 95 -0.27 12.61 12.00
N ASP A 96 0.60 13.10 11.13
CA ASP A 96 0.99 14.51 11.09
C ASP A 96 -0.21 15.42 10.74
N MET A 97 -1.17 14.93 9.95
CA MET A 97 -2.45 15.63 9.70
C MET A 97 -3.30 15.87 10.95
N TRP A 98 -3.03 15.16 12.04
CA TRP A 98 -3.76 15.26 13.30
C TRP A 98 -3.04 16.17 14.31
N MET A 99 -1.84 16.65 13.96
CA MET A 99 -1.05 17.53 14.80
C MET A 99 -1.28 19.01 14.43
N GLU A 100 -1.64 19.85 15.41
CA GLU A 100 -1.88 21.28 15.20
C GLU A 100 -0.65 22.07 14.71
N ALA A 101 0.57 21.51 14.85
CA ALA A 101 1.82 22.16 14.47
C ALA A 101 2.24 21.92 13.00
N TYR A 102 1.38 21.31 12.18
CA TYR A 102 1.71 20.96 10.80
C TYR A 102 2.01 22.22 9.95
N SER A 103 3.25 22.31 9.44
CA SER A 103 3.71 23.42 8.61
C SER A 103 4.47 22.92 7.38
N SER A 104 3.77 22.25 6.47
CA SER A 104 4.28 21.98 5.13
C SER A 104 3.72 23.00 4.13
N THR A 105 4.40 23.15 2.99
CA THR A 105 3.77 23.78 1.82
C THR A 105 2.79 22.80 1.19
N ALA A 106 1.66 23.30 0.68
CA ALA A 106 0.61 22.48 0.05
C ALA A 106 1.17 21.56 -1.07
N ASP A 107 2.14 22.06 -1.85
CA ASP A 107 2.79 21.31 -2.93
C ASP A 107 3.58 20.11 -2.44
N THR A 108 4.26 20.23 -1.29
CA THR A 108 5.05 19.13 -0.70
C THR A 108 4.13 18.03 -0.21
N THR A 109 3.03 18.40 0.46
CA THR A 109 2.01 17.46 0.92
C THR A 109 1.41 16.67 -0.24
N ALA A 110 1.01 17.37 -1.32
CA ALA A 110 0.44 16.71 -2.49
C ALA A 110 1.39 15.69 -3.12
N LEU A 111 2.68 16.03 -3.25
CA LEU A 111 3.68 15.12 -3.80
C LEU A 111 3.92 13.89 -2.93
N VAL A 112 3.97 14.05 -1.61
CA VAL A 112 4.11 12.91 -0.67
C VAL A 112 2.91 11.98 -0.78
N TRP A 113 1.69 12.50 -0.81
CA TRP A 113 0.48 11.70 -0.95
C TRP A 113 0.40 10.99 -2.30
N LEU A 114 0.84 11.64 -3.39
CA LEU A 114 0.97 10.98 -4.69
C LEU A 114 1.91 9.77 -4.64
N VAL A 115 3.08 9.92 -4.00
CA VAL A 115 4.04 8.82 -3.83
C VAL A 115 3.42 7.68 -3.02
N ILE A 116 2.70 8.00 -1.95
CA ILE A 116 1.96 7.00 -1.15
C ILE A 116 0.95 6.27 -2.04
N TYR A 117 0.13 6.98 -2.81
CA TYR A 117 -0.92 6.36 -3.64
C TYR A 117 -0.34 5.43 -4.71
N VAL A 118 0.71 5.86 -5.40
CA VAL A 118 1.40 5.02 -6.38
C VAL A 118 2.03 3.80 -5.70
N ALA A 119 2.68 3.98 -4.55
CA ALA A 119 3.27 2.88 -3.80
C ALA A 119 2.22 1.87 -3.33
N VAL A 120 1.05 2.33 -2.83
CA VAL A 120 -0.07 1.46 -2.47
C VAL A 120 -0.55 0.67 -3.68
N ALA A 121 -0.82 1.34 -4.81
CA ALA A 121 -1.30 0.69 -6.02
C ALA A 121 -0.35 -0.39 -6.52
N VAL A 122 0.95 -0.10 -6.55
CA VAL A 122 1.99 -1.03 -7.01
C VAL A 122 2.20 -2.17 -6.01
N LEU A 123 2.52 -1.87 -4.74
CA LEU A 123 2.91 -2.87 -3.76
C LEU A 123 1.73 -3.76 -3.32
N CYS A 124 0.55 -3.17 -3.09
CA CYS A 124 -0.64 -3.94 -2.73
C CYS A 124 -1.17 -4.69 -3.95
N GLY A 125 -1.11 -4.08 -5.14
CA GLY A 125 -1.50 -4.73 -6.38
C GLY A 125 -0.66 -5.98 -6.68
N SER A 126 0.68 -5.84 -6.65
CA SER A 126 1.59 -6.94 -6.97
C SER A 126 1.56 -8.04 -5.91
N LEU A 127 1.62 -7.70 -4.61
CA LEU A 127 1.57 -8.70 -3.54
C LEU A 127 0.19 -9.36 -3.46
N GLY A 128 -0.89 -8.58 -3.57
CA GLY A 128 -2.25 -9.11 -3.56
C GLY A 128 -2.49 -10.08 -4.71
N TRP A 129 -2.04 -9.73 -5.92
CA TRP A 129 -2.12 -10.62 -7.09
C TRP A 129 -1.34 -11.92 -6.88
N LYS A 130 -0.12 -11.84 -6.35
CA LYS A 130 0.71 -13.01 -6.03
C LYS A 130 0.01 -13.93 -5.02
N LEU A 131 -0.47 -13.37 -3.91
CA LEU A 131 -1.16 -14.13 -2.87
C LEU A 131 -2.46 -14.76 -3.37
N TRP A 132 -3.16 -14.13 -4.32
CA TRP A 132 -4.36 -14.69 -4.93
C TRP A 132 -4.09 -15.99 -5.70
N HIS A 133 -2.93 -16.06 -6.36
CA HIS A 133 -2.55 -17.20 -7.23
C HIS A 133 -1.70 -18.26 -6.52
N ALA A 134 -1.17 -17.97 -5.32
CA ALA A 134 -0.36 -18.91 -4.56
C ALA A 134 -1.14 -20.16 -4.08
N ASP A 135 -2.46 -20.06 -3.86
CA ASP A 135 -3.33 -21.16 -3.39
C ASP A 135 -3.89 -22.05 -4.54
N GLY A 136 -3.50 -21.81 -5.80
CA GLY A 136 -4.04 -22.53 -6.98
C GLY A 136 -3.09 -23.55 -7.61
N GLY A 137 -1.93 -23.82 -6.99
CA GLY A 137 -0.87 -24.69 -7.53
C GLY A 137 -0.91 -26.14 -7.05
N ASP A 138 -1.92 -26.53 -6.26
CA ASP A 138 -2.11 -27.89 -5.72
C ASP A 138 -3.24 -28.65 -6.45
N GLU A 139 -3.23 -28.62 -7.79
CA GLU A 139 -4.02 -29.55 -8.63
C GLU A 139 -3.13 -30.29 -9.64
#